data_AF-W9VGL0-F1
#
_entry.id   AF-W9VGL0-F1
#
_cell.length_a   1.000
_cell.length_b   1.000
_cell.length_c   1.000
_cell.angle_alpha   90.00
_cell.angle_beta   90.00
_cell.angle_gamma   90.00
#
_symmetry.space_group_name_H-M   'P 1'
#
loop_
_entity.id
_entity.type
_entity.pdbx_description
1 polymer ?
#
loop_
_entity_poly.entity_id
_entity_poly.type
_entity_poly.pdbx_seq_one_letter_code
_entity_poly.pdbx_strand_id
1 'polypeptide(L)'
;MFGMGPLTPANGFNSQADVLVNTRFAADTVGATKMDRPEWGAVDPKTKDVYFTLTNNSRRTETDAANPRAENDWGQIVRWTEADGQVNAKSFNWDLFVLAGPESDSDLAGASLDGGNIFNSPDGLWFDADSRLWIQTDMSESVVNTGKWEQFGNNAMLAADPVNKIIRRFLVGPVGQEITGVVTTPDQKTMFVNVQHPGATTSPEDFAKGSLVSHWPHDGALYPRSATLVITREDEGIIGA
;
A
#
# COMPACT_ATOMS: atom_id res chain seq x y z
N MET A 1 -4.21 -26.67 -10.28
CA MET A 1 -3.85 -27.43 -9.05
C MET A 1 -3.23 -28.76 -9.47
N PHE A 2 -2.46 -29.46 -8.62
CA PHE A 2 -1.58 -30.55 -9.06
C PHE A 2 -2.25 -31.52 -10.05
N GLY A 3 -1.55 -31.83 -11.14
CA GLY A 3 -2.07 -32.60 -12.28
C GLY A 3 -2.80 -31.76 -13.34
N MET A 4 -3.01 -30.47 -13.12
CA MET A 4 -3.60 -29.55 -14.10
C MET A 4 -2.52 -28.76 -14.84
N GLY A 5 -2.65 -28.69 -16.17
CA GLY A 5 -1.74 -27.94 -17.03
C GLY A 5 -0.29 -28.40 -16.82
N PRO A 6 0.67 -27.47 -16.65
CA PRO A 6 2.07 -27.83 -16.49
C PRO A 6 2.45 -28.29 -15.07
N LEU A 7 1.54 -28.33 -14.10
CA LEU A 7 1.84 -28.70 -12.71
C LEU A 7 1.88 -30.23 -12.52
N THR A 8 2.87 -30.89 -13.09
CA THR A 8 3.00 -32.36 -13.15
C THR A 8 4.38 -32.83 -12.68
N PRO A 9 4.59 -34.15 -12.44
CA PRO A 9 5.91 -34.67 -12.03
C PRO A 9 7.01 -34.38 -13.05
N ALA A 10 6.67 -34.33 -14.35
CA ALA A 10 7.61 -33.98 -15.40
C ALA A 10 8.20 -32.56 -15.26
N ASN A 11 7.47 -31.65 -14.60
CA ASN A 11 7.89 -30.28 -14.33
C ASN A 11 8.26 -30.06 -12.84
N GLY A 12 8.58 -31.14 -12.12
CA GLY A 12 9.09 -31.05 -10.74
C GLY A 12 8.03 -30.98 -9.64
N PHE A 13 6.74 -31.20 -9.95
CA PHE A 13 5.67 -31.26 -8.94
C PHE A 13 5.18 -32.70 -8.79
N ASN A 14 5.40 -33.36 -7.66
CA ASN A 14 4.96 -34.75 -7.43
C ASN A 14 3.66 -34.85 -6.64
N SER A 15 3.20 -33.75 -6.05
CA SER A 15 2.00 -33.70 -5.23
C SER A 15 1.43 -32.29 -5.13
N GLN A 16 0.23 -32.18 -4.56
CA GLN A 16 -0.33 -30.88 -4.19
C GLN A 16 0.50 -30.15 -3.12
N ALA A 17 1.20 -30.89 -2.25
CA ALA A 17 2.10 -30.28 -1.26
C ALA A 17 3.27 -29.55 -1.95
N ASP A 18 3.83 -30.13 -3.03
CA ASP A 18 4.92 -29.49 -3.78
C ASP A 18 4.47 -28.18 -4.43
N VAL A 19 3.24 -28.15 -4.95
CA VAL A 19 2.66 -26.92 -5.53
C VAL A 19 2.51 -25.83 -4.46
N LEU A 20 2.05 -26.18 -3.25
CA LEU A 20 1.85 -25.20 -2.18
C LEU A 20 3.17 -24.70 -1.59
N VAL A 21 4.13 -25.60 -1.34
CA VAL A 21 5.46 -25.22 -0.81
C VAL A 21 6.24 -24.40 -1.84
N ASN A 22 6.12 -24.74 -3.13
CA ASN A 22 6.82 -24.06 -4.23
C ASN A 22 5.90 -23.14 -5.03
N THR A 23 4.94 -22.47 -4.36
CA THR A 23 3.88 -21.68 -5.02
C THR A 23 4.42 -20.67 -6.03
N ARG A 24 5.55 -20.01 -5.74
CA ARG A 24 6.19 -19.07 -6.69
C ARG A 24 6.60 -19.75 -7.99
N PHE A 25 7.30 -20.88 -7.89
CA PHE A 25 7.71 -21.64 -9.07
C PHE A 25 6.51 -22.23 -9.82
N ALA A 26 5.48 -22.69 -9.09
CA ALA A 26 4.24 -23.15 -9.70
C ALA A 26 3.52 -22.03 -10.47
N ALA A 27 3.44 -20.82 -9.91
CA ALA A 27 2.85 -19.63 -10.53
C ALA A 27 3.61 -19.22 -11.80
N ASP A 28 4.94 -19.18 -11.76
CA ASP A 28 5.77 -18.93 -12.94
C ASP A 28 5.51 -19.99 -14.03
N THR A 29 5.42 -21.25 -13.63
CA THR A 29 5.20 -22.38 -14.54
C THR A 29 3.86 -22.31 -15.26
N VAL A 30 2.81 -21.76 -14.62
CA VAL A 30 1.49 -21.55 -15.25
C VAL A 30 1.36 -20.19 -15.96
N GLY A 31 2.41 -19.36 -15.96
CA GLY A 31 2.44 -18.09 -16.68
C GLY A 31 1.75 -16.94 -15.94
N ALA A 32 1.82 -16.89 -14.61
CA ALA A 32 1.34 -15.75 -13.85
C ALA A 32 2.05 -14.44 -14.26
N THR A 33 1.30 -13.33 -14.31
CA THR A 33 1.86 -12.00 -14.58
C THR A 33 2.76 -11.58 -13.41
N LYS A 34 3.97 -11.11 -13.74
CA LYS A 34 4.90 -10.57 -12.74
C LYS A 34 4.46 -9.16 -12.40
N MET A 35 4.33 -8.87 -11.11
CA MET A 35 3.76 -7.61 -10.61
C MET A 35 4.81 -6.77 -9.88
N ASP A 36 4.59 -5.47 -9.84
CA ASP A 36 5.41 -4.51 -9.10
C ASP A 36 5.12 -4.56 -7.59
N ARG A 37 5.77 -5.49 -6.89
CA ARG A 37 5.70 -5.67 -5.42
C ARG A 37 4.28 -5.54 -4.84
N PRO A 38 3.43 -6.56 -5.05
CA PRO A 38 2.12 -6.61 -4.40
C PRO A 38 2.26 -6.62 -2.87
N GLU A 39 1.58 -5.69 -2.17
CA GLU A 39 1.53 -5.61 -0.70
C GLU A 39 0.10 -5.95 -0.19
N TRP A 40 -0.69 -4.95 0.26
CA TRP A 40 -2.03 -5.19 0.82
C TRP A 40 -3.13 -5.20 -0.25
N GLY A 41 -4.19 -5.95 0.05
CA GLY A 41 -5.45 -5.91 -0.68
C GLY A 41 -6.61 -5.53 0.23
N ALA A 42 -7.59 -4.80 -0.30
CA ALA A 42 -8.83 -4.47 0.37
C ALA A 42 -10.03 -4.65 -0.57
N VAL A 43 -11.18 -5.03 -0.02
CA VAL A 43 -12.43 -5.25 -0.79
C VAL A 43 -13.44 -4.19 -0.36
N ASP A 44 -14.00 -3.46 -1.33
CA ASP A 44 -15.07 -2.51 -1.06
C ASP A 44 -16.31 -3.28 -0.54
N PRO A 45 -16.82 -2.96 0.67
CA PRO A 45 -17.95 -3.69 1.24
C PRO A 45 -19.24 -3.54 0.43
N LYS A 46 -19.40 -2.46 -0.34
CA LYS A 46 -20.58 -2.15 -1.15
C LYS A 46 -20.49 -2.73 -2.57
N THR A 47 -19.38 -2.49 -3.27
CA THR A 47 -19.27 -2.88 -4.69
C THR A 47 -18.66 -4.27 -4.90
N LYS A 48 -17.91 -4.78 -3.91
CA LYS A 48 -17.06 -5.97 -4.00
C LYS A 48 -15.86 -5.83 -4.93
N ASP A 49 -15.58 -4.62 -5.41
CA ASP A 49 -14.33 -4.34 -6.10
C ASP A 49 -13.15 -4.60 -5.16
N VAL A 50 -12.12 -5.24 -5.68
CA VAL A 50 -10.88 -5.49 -4.96
C VAL A 50 -9.83 -4.50 -5.39
N TYR A 51 -9.12 -3.95 -4.42
CA TYR A 51 -8.02 -3.01 -4.59
C TYR A 51 -6.75 -3.66 -4.05
N PHE A 52 -5.62 -3.43 -4.71
CA PHE A 52 -4.35 -4.03 -4.31
C PHE A 52 -3.20 -3.07 -4.61
N THR A 53 -2.32 -2.87 -3.64
CA THR A 53 -1.15 -2.02 -3.79
C THR A 53 -0.03 -2.73 -4.52
N LEU A 54 0.59 -2.01 -5.44
CA LEU A 54 1.83 -2.36 -6.12
C LEU A 54 2.84 -1.29 -5.72
N THR A 55 3.56 -1.52 -4.61
CA THR A 55 4.21 -0.42 -3.85
C THR A 55 5.33 0.27 -4.64
N ASN A 56 6.16 -0.48 -5.36
CA ASN A 56 7.16 0.06 -6.29
C ASN A 56 7.90 -1.10 -6.97
N ASN A 57 8.70 -0.79 -7.99
CA ASN A 57 9.69 -1.69 -8.56
C ASN A 57 10.75 -0.94 -9.37
N SER A 58 11.78 -0.43 -8.70
CA SER A 58 12.91 0.24 -9.37
C SER A 58 13.71 -0.67 -10.31
N ARG A 59 13.48 -2.00 -10.27
CA ARG A 59 14.10 -2.99 -11.16
C ARG A 59 13.22 -3.34 -12.38
N ARG A 60 12.08 -2.67 -12.56
CA ARG A 60 11.16 -2.89 -13.67
C ARG A 60 11.79 -2.45 -14.98
N THR A 61 12.10 -3.40 -15.85
CA THR A 61 12.65 -3.14 -17.19
C THR A 61 11.63 -3.31 -18.32
N GLU A 62 10.73 -4.29 -18.17
CA GLU A 62 9.66 -4.59 -19.12
C GLU A 62 8.33 -4.12 -18.56
N THR A 63 7.71 -3.16 -19.24
CA THR A 63 6.40 -2.61 -18.87
C THR A 63 5.26 -3.39 -19.52
N ASP A 64 4.13 -3.42 -18.85
CA ASP A 64 2.87 -3.90 -19.40
C ASP A 64 1.73 -3.01 -18.92
N ALA A 65 0.48 -3.38 -19.23
CA ALA A 65 -0.66 -2.56 -18.85
C ALA A 65 -0.86 -2.45 -17.32
N ALA A 66 -0.49 -3.47 -16.54
CA ALA A 66 -0.63 -3.48 -15.09
C ALA A 66 0.58 -2.84 -14.38
N ASN A 67 1.73 -2.83 -15.04
CA ASN A 67 3.00 -2.28 -14.58
C ASN A 67 3.54 -1.30 -15.65
N PRO A 68 2.95 -0.10 -15.79
CA PRO A 68 3.15 0.75 -16.97
C PRO A 68 4.44 1.58 -16.95
N ARG A 69 5.18 1.61 -15.83
CA ARG A 69 6.40 2.41 -15.68
C ARG A 69 7.62 1.52 -15.55
N ALA A 70 8.65 1.78 -16.36
CA ALA A 70 9.99 1.28 -16.10
C ALA A 70 10.58 2.03 -14.90
N GLU A 71 11.47 1.38 -14.15
CA GLU A 71 12.11 1.97 -12.96
C GLU A 71 11.08 2.63 -12.03
N ASN A 72 9.99 1.90 -11.77
CA ASN A 72 8.83 2.42 -11.07
C ASN A 72 9.16 2.71 -9.60
N ASP A 73 9.52 3.95 -9.29
CA ASP A 73 9.88 4.36 -7.93
C ASP A 73 8.67 4.78 -7.08
N TRP A 74 7.48 4.83 -7.69
CA TRP A 74 6.32 5.52 -7.11
C TRP A 74 5.20 4.59 -6.66
N GLY A 75 4.96 3.52 -7.41
CA GLY A 75 3.89 2.57 -7.13
C GLY A 75 2.50 2.98 -7.62
N GLN A 76 1.58 2.04 -7.55
CA GLN A 76 0.22 2.20 -8.06
C GLN A 76 -0.76 1.32 -7.28
N ILE A 77 -2.06 1.57 -7.45
CA ILE A 77 -3.11 0.72 -6.92
C ILE A 77 -3.88 0.14 -8.09
N VAL A 78 -3.85 -1.18 -8.24
CA VAL A 78 -4.69 -1.90 -9.20
C VAL A 78 -6.04 -2.18 -8.56
N ARG A 79 -7.10 -2.13 -9.36
CA ARG A 79 -8.47 -2.47 -8.96
C ARG A 79 -9.04 -3.50 -9.93
N TRP A 80 -9.83 -4.43 -9.43
CA TRP A 80 -10.63 -5.31 -10.28
C TRP A 80 -12.01 -5.63 -9.73
N THR A 81 -12.92 -5.95 -10.66
CA THR A 81 -14.26 -6.46 -10.39
C THR A 81 -14.35 -7.87 -10.96
N GLU A 82 -14.68 -8.84 -10.11
CA GLU A 82 -14.90 -10.22 -10.54
C GLU A 82 -16.13 -10.35 -11.43
N ALA A 83 -16.06 -11.24 -12.42
CA ALA A 83 -17.15 -11.43 -13.38
C ALA A 83 -18.48 -11.76 -12.66
N ASP A 84 -19.56 -11.12 -13.13
CA ASP A 84 -20.91 -11.24 -12.58
C ASP A 84 -21.03 -10.91 -11.07
N GLY A 85 -20.05 -10.18 -10.52
CA GLY A 85 -19.99 -9.84 -9.09
C GLY A 85 -19.82 -11.07 -8.18
N GLN A 86 -19.26 -12.17 -8.70
CA GLN A 86 -19.12 -13.43 -7.96
C GLN A 86 -17.69 -13.64 -7.45
N VAL A 87 -17.54 -13.82 -6.13
CA VAL A 87 -16.24 -14.02 -5.46
C VAL A 87 -15.51 -15.33 -5.77
N ASN A 88 -16.13 -16.18 -6.59
CA ASN A 88 -15.56 -17.42 -7.08
C ASN A 88 -15.38 -17.43 -8.61
N ALA A 89 -15.57 -16.28 -9.26
CA ALA A 89 -15.32 -16.12 -10.68
C ALA A 89 -13.83 -16.38 -10.99
N LYS A 90 -13.56 -16.85 -12.20
CA LYS A 90 -12.19 -17.13 -12.68
C LYS A 90 -11.68 -16.08 -13.66
N SER A 91 -12.42 -15.00 -13.81
CA SER A 91 -12.15 -13.87 -14.69
C SER A 91 -12.62 -12.59 -14.02
N PHE A 92 -11.95 -11.49 -14.31
CA PHE A 92 -12.24 -10.18 -13.76
C PHE A 92 -11.93 -9.11 -14.81
N ASN A 93 -12.58 -7.96 -14.68
CA ASN A 93 -12.17 -6.73 -15.36
C ASN A 93 -11.33 -5.91 -14.39
N TRP A 94 -10.26 -5.26 -14.87
CA TRP A 94 -9.36 -4.51 -14.01
C TRP A 94 -8.95 -3.17 -14.65
N ASP A 95 -8.57 -2.24 -13.79
CA ASP A 95 -7.99 -0.94 -14.13
C ASP A 95 -6.96 -0.52 -13.08
N LEU A 96 -6.11 0.46 -13.39
CA LEU A 96 -5.28 1.12 -12.38
C LEU A 96 -6.10 2.23 -11.75
N PHE A 97 -6.48 2.05 -10.48
CA PHE A 97 -7.25 3.03 -9.74
C PHE A 97 -6.48 4.36 -9.61
N VAL A 98 -5.19 4.27 -9.32
CA VAL A 98 -4.29 5.43 -9.26
C VAL A 98 -2.85 5.00 -9.56
N LEU A 99 -2.15 5.78 -10.37
CA LEU A 99 -0.69 5.81 -10.43
C LEU A 99 -0.20 6.84 -9.41
N ALA A 100 0.41 6.38 -8.31
CA ALA A 100 1.02 7.25 -7.33
C ALA A 100 2.29 7.88 -7.91
N GLY A 101 2.72 9.03 -7.41
CA GLY A 101 3.87 9.74 -7.95
C GLY A 101 3.75 11.26 -7.82
N PRO A 102 4.74 12.00 -8.34
CA PRO A 102 4.72 13.46 -8.38
C PRO A 102 3.60 13.96 -9.30
N GLU A 103 3.23 15.24 -9.23
CA GLU A 103 2.19 15.81 -10.11
C GLU A 103 2.48 15.54 -11.61
N SER A 104 3.76 15.53 -11.99
CA SER A 104 4.21 15.30 -13.36
C SER A 104 4.13 13.86 -13.85
N ASP A 105 3.92 12.88 -12.96
CA ASP A 105 3.98 11.44 -13.26
C ASP A 105 3.00 10.61 -12.40
N SER A 106 1.89 11.24 -12.00
CA SER A 106 0.78 10.63 -11.30
C SER A 106 -0.47 10.69 -12.17
N ASP A 107 -1.39 9.76 -11.96
CA ASP A 107 -2.67 9.72 -12.67
C ASP A 107 -3.75 9.13 -11.77
N LEU A 108 -4.86 9.84 -11.67
CA LEU A 108 -6.11 9.40 -11.07
C LEU A 108 -7.22 9.63 -12.09
N ALA A 109 -7.54 8.60 -12.86
CA ALA A 109 -8.57 8.63 -13.89
C ALA A 109 -8.34 9.74 -14.96
N GLY A 110 -7.10 9.90 -15.42
CA GLY A 110 -6.74 10.88 -16.45
C GLY A 110 -6.37 12.27 -15.94
N ALA A 111 -6.36 12.47 -14.62
CA ALA A 111 -5.95 13.71 -13.98
C ALA A 111 -4.76 13.49 -13.05
N SER A 112 -3.77 14.38 -13.10
CA SER A 112 -2.65 14.37 -12.15
C SER A 112 -3.13 14.56 -10.71
N LEU A 113 -2.41 13.96 -9.77
CA LEU A 113 -2.46 14.37 -8.36
C LEU A 113 -1.82 15.77 -8.21
N ASP A 114 -2.12 16.45 -7.11
CA ASP A 114 -1.58 17.77 -6.76
C ASP A 114 -0.82 17.73 -5.42
N GLY A 115 -0.14 18.82 -5.05
CA GLY A 115 0.63 18.91 -3.80
C GLY A 115 -0.16 18.56 -2.52
N GLY A 116 -1.49 18.66 -2.55
CA GLY A 116 -2.37 18.25 -1.46
C GLY A 116 -2.55 16.74 -1.33
N ASN A 117 -2.32 15.97 -2.41
CA ASN A 117 -2.61 14.53 -2.43
C ASN A 117 -1.61 13.66 -3.19
N ILE A 118 -0.46 14.15 -3.63
CA ILE A 118 0.63 13.29 -4.13
C ILE A 118 1.14 12.36 -3.01
N PHE A 119 1.46 11.12 -3.36
CA PHE A 119 2.04 10.15 -2.44
C PHE A 119 2.89 9.15 -3.21
N ASN A 120 3.59 8.30 -2.47
CA ASN A 120 4.55 7.34 -2.99
C ASN A 120 4.48 6.05 -2.17
N SER A 121 4.80 4.91 -2.79
CA SER A 121 4.87 3.61 -2.15
C SER A 121 3.62 3.29 -1.34
N PRO A 122 2.42 3.30 -1.96
CA PRO A 122 1.23 2.86 -1.27
C PRO A 122 1.41 1.39 -0.87
N ASP A 123 1.11 1.09 0.39
CA ASP A 123 1.30 -0.21 1.00
C ASP A 123 -0.02 -0.66 1.63
N GLY A 124 -0.33 -0.21 2.85
CA GLY A 124 -1.54 -0.58 3.57
C GLY A 124 -2.82 -0.09 2.88
N LEU A 125 -3.82 -0.98 2.77
CA LEU A 125 -5.16 -0.66 2.29
C LEU A 125 -6.23 -1.18 3.24
N TRP A 126 -7.30 -0.40 3.41
CA TRP A 126 -8.47 -0.83 4.15
C TRP A 126 -9.71 -0.03 3.75
N PHE A 127 -10.87 -0.69 3.73
CA PHE A 127 -12.15 -0.02 3.53
C PHE A 127 -12.91 0.09 4.84
N ASP A 128 -13.47 1.27 5.11
CA ASP A 128 -14.49 1.40 6.15
C ASP A 128 -15.89 1.05 5.67
N ALA A 129 -16.86 1.07 6.59
CA ALA A 129 -18.24 0.66 6.32
C ALA A 129 -18.95 1.59 5.32
N ASP A 130 -18.45 2.82 5.14
CA ASP A 130 -19.00 3.78 4.19
C ASP A 130 -18.35 3.69 2.80
N SER A 131 -17.43 2.76 2.59
CA SER A 131 -16.63 2.59 1.36
C SER A 131 -15.63 3.72 1.11
N ARG A 132 -15.11 4.35 2.18
CA ARG A 132 -13.89 5.17 2.04
C ARG A 132 -12.69 4.23 2.04
N LEU A 133 -11.82 4.36 1.04
CA LEU A 133 -10.58 3.60 0.95
C LEU A 133 -9.48 4.36 1.68
N TRP A 134 -8.93 3.76 2.72
CA TRP A 134 -7.80 4.27 3.47
C TRP A 134 -6.51 3.69 2.87
N ILE A 135 -5.61 4.58 2.46
CA ILE A 135 -4.34 4.26 1.78
C ILE A 135 -3.20 4.68 2.70
N GLN A 136 -2.29 3.76 3.04
CA GLN A 136 -1.15 3.99 3.91
C GLN A 136 0.14 3.85 3.10
N THR A 137 1.18 4.62 3.41
CA THR A 137 2.42 4.62 2.63
C THR A 137 3.63 4.10 3.41
N ASP A 138 4.50 3.39 2.70
CA ASP A 138 5.81 2.92 3.16
C ASP A 138 6.91 3.25 2.14
N MET A 139 7.24 4.54 2.04
CA MET A 139 8.51 4.98 1.46
C MET A 139 9.67 4.51 2.33
N SER A 140 10.63 3.82 1.71
CA SER A 140 11.84 3.37 2.40
C SER A 140 12.58 4.53 3.09
N GLU A 141 13.08 4.22 4.27
CA GLU A 141 14.02 5.01 5.06
C GLU A 141 15.26 5.44 4.26
N SER A 142 15.64 4.71 3.23
CA SER A 142 16.79 5.04 2.38
C SER A 142 16.54 6.23 1.43
N VAL A 143 15.28 6.58 1.15
CA VAL A 143 14.92 7.61 0.17
C VAL A 143 13.99 8.70 0.71
N VAL A 144 13.24 8.43 1.79
CA VAL A 144 12.30 9.37 2.38
C VAL A 144 12.97 10.72 2.68
N ASN A 145 12.33 11.82 2.29
CA ASN A 145 12.88 13.18 2.40
C ASN A 145 14.26 13.38 1.73
N THR A 146 14.58 12.65 0.66
CA THR A 146 15.82 12.88 -0.12
C THR A 146 15.53 13.03 -1.62
N GLY A 147 16.25 13.94 -2.27
CA GLY A 147 16.25 14.08 -3.72
C GLY A 147 14.85 14.20 -4.31
N LYS A 148 14.53 13.36 -5.29
CA LYS A 148 13.21 13.40 -5.96
C LYS A 148 12.04 12.95 -5.08
N TRP A 149 12.28 12.36 -3.90
CA TRP A 149 11.25 11.96 -2.95
C TRP A 149 10.91 13.04 -1.91
N GLU A 150 11.70 14.12 -1.81
CA GLU A 150 11.46 15.23 -0.87
C GLU A 150 10.05 15.82 -0.97
N GLN A 151 9.50 15.87 -2.18
CA GLN A 151 8.18 16.41 -2.45
C GLN A 151 7.02 15.66 -1.76
N PHE A 152 7.23 14.40 -1.35
CA PHE A 152 6.20 13.61 -0.68
C PHE A 152 6.17 13.81 0.83
N GLY A 153 7.27 14.30 1.43
CA GLY A 153 7.43 14.39 2.88
C GLY A 153 7.57 13.03 3.57
N ASN A 154 7.15 12.96 4.84
CA ASN A 154 7.09 11.70 5.58
C ASN A 154 5.96 10.80 5.05
N ASN A 155 6.02 9.51 5.38
CA ASN A 155 4.91 8.60 5.15
C ASN A 155 3.60 9.08 5.78
N ALA A 156 2.50 8.72 5.13
CA ALA A 156 1.19 9.31 5.36
C ALA A 156 0.09 8.26 5.28
N MET A 157 -1.10 8.66 5.71
CA MET A 157 -2.35 7.99 5.36
C MET A 157 -3.25 8.97 4.62
N LEU A 158 -3.85 8.49 3.54
CA LEU A 158 -4.80 9.19 2.71
C LEU A 158 -6.17 8.51 2.79
N ALA A 159 -7.22 9.28 2.55
CA ALA A 159 -8.57 8.77 2.35
C ALA A 159 -8.97 9.02 0.90
N ALA A 160 -9.48 7.99 0.24
CA ALA A 160 -9.96 8.04 -1.12
C ALA A 160 -11.47 7.76 -1.17
N ASP A 161 -12.16 8.54 -1.99
CA ASP A 161 -13.50 8.24 -2.49
C ASP A 161 -13.34 7.60 -3.87
N PRO A 162 -13.51 6.27 -3.99
CA PRO A 162 -13.23 5.59 -5.24
C PRO A 162 -14.28 5.85 -6.33
N VAL A 163 -15.47 6.33 -5.97
CA VAL A 163 -16.56 6.68 -6.90
C VAL A 163 -16.28 8.03 -7.52
N ASN A 164 -16.03 9.03 -6.68
CA ASN A 164 -15.81 10.41 -7.13
C ASN A 164 -14.37 10.70 -7.54
N LYS A 165 -13.46 9.73 -7.41
CA LYS A 165 -12.04 9.84 -7.78
C LYS A 165 -11.34 10.98 -7.04
N ILE A 166 -11.57 11.04 -5.73
CA ILE A 166 -10.96 12.04 -4.86
C ILE A 166 -10.01 11.31 -3.91
N ILE A 167 -8.80 11.81 -3.77
CA ILE A 167 -7.85 11.38 -2.75
C ILE A 167 -7.46 12.60 -1.92
N ARG A 168 -7.49 12.48 -0.60
CA ARG A 168 -7.07 13.53 0.34
C ARG A 168 -6.13 12.95 1.39
N ARG A 169 -5.04 13.66 1.66
CA ARG A 169 -4.14 13.31 2.76
C ARG A 169 -4.85 13.57 4.10
N PHE A 170 -4.84 12.58 4.98
CA PHE A 170 -5.54 12.61 6.27
C PHE A 170 -4.56 12.72 7.45
N LEU A 171 -3.47 11.97 7.41
CA LEU A 171 -2.46 11.90 8.46
C LEU A 171 -1.06 11.91 7.83
N VAL A 172 -0.11 12.60 8.45
CA VAL A 172 1.33 12.46 8.18
C VAL A 172 1.99 12.01 9.47
N GLY A 173 2.79 10.95 9.41
CA GLY A 173 3.45 10.44 10.61
C GLY A 173 4.76 11.15 10.94
N PRO A 174 5.42 10.75 12.05
CA PRO A 174 6.70 11.30 12.47
C PRO A 174 7.83 10.99 11.46
N VAL A 175 9.05 11.45 11.75
CA VAL A 175 10.19 11.19 10.85
C VAL A 175 10.60 9.71 10.88
N GLY A 176 10.97 9.18 9.71
CA GLY A 176 11.58 7.86 9.55
C GLY A 176 10.68 6.70 10.01
N GLN A 177 9.40 6.75 9.67
CA GLN A 177 8.37 5.76 10.00
C GLN A 177 7.63 5.34 8.74
N GLU A 178 6.87 4.24 8.83
CA GLU A 178 5.75 3.95 7.92
C GLU A 178 4.42 4.01 8.67
N ILE A 179 3.36 4.38 7.94
CA ILE A 179 2.00 4.25 8.44
C ILE A 179 1.48 2.90 7.95
N THR A 180 0.99 2.06 8.86
CA THR A 180 0.57 0.70 8.52
C THR A 180 -0.45 0.15 9.50
N GLY A 181 -1.38 -0.68 9.01
CA GLY A 181 -2.51 -1.19 9.78
C GLY A 181 -3.51 -0.09 10.17
N VAL A 182 -4.76 -0.27 9.79
CA VAL A 182 -5.84 0.65 10.14
C VAL A 182 -7.13 -0.13 10.37
N VAL A 183 -7.91 0.31 11.35
CA VAL A 183 -9.27 -0.19 11.59
C VAL A 183 -10.07 0.84 12.37
N THR A 184 -11.38 0.90 12.18
CA THR A 184 -12.27 1.70 13.04
C THR A 184 -13.06 0.84 14.00
N THR A 185 -13.59 1.46 15.06
CA THR A 185 -14.70 0.90 15.83
C THR A 185 -15.92 0.69 14.94
N PRO A 186 -16.87 -0.19 15.32
CA PRO A 186 -18.09 -0.43 14.53
C PRO A 186 -18.95 0.81 14.28
N ASP A 187 -18.92 1.80 15.19
CA ASP A 187 -19.60 3.09 15.02
C ASP A 187 -18.79 4.12 14.20
N GLN A 188 -17.59 3.75 13.75
CA GLN A 188 -16.64 4.55 12.98
C GLN A 188 -16.18 5.84 13.67
N LYS A 189 -16.39 6.00 14.99
CA LYS A 189 -16.02 7.20 15.74
C LYS A 189 -14.60 7.21 16.27
N THR A 190 -13.97 6.04 16.34
CA THR A 190 -12.57 5.88 16.74
C THR A 190 -11.82 5.08 15.69
N MET A 191 -10.67 5.59 15.27
CA MET A 191 -9.78 4.92 14.33
C MET A 191 -8.46 4.56 15.01
N PHE A 192 -8.01 3.33 14.81
CA PHE A 192 -6.70 2.85 15.23
C PHE A 192 -5.77 2.79 14.03
N VAL A 193 -4.59 3.40 14.12
CA VAL A 193 -3.58 3.43 13.05
C VAL A 193 -2.21 3.12 13.67
N ASN A 194 -1.39 2.25 13.07
CA ASN A 194 -0.03 2.07 13.57
C ASN A 194 0.97 2.99 12.87
N VAL A 195 1.90 3.49 13.69
CA VAL A 195 3.16 4.09 13.25
C VAL A 195 4.23 3.05 13.54
N GLN A 196 4.84 2.50 12.51
CA GLN A 196 5.90 1.51 12.64
C GLN A 196 7.27 2.19 12.51
N HIS A 197 8.24 1.66 13.27
CA HIS A 197 9.68 1.97 13.25
C HIS A 197 10.07 3.46 13.19
N PRO A 198 9.42 4.38 13.94
CA PRO A 198 9.78 5.79 13.92
C PRO A 198 11.29 6.00 14.19
N GLY A 199 11.91 6.85 13.38
CA GLY A 199 13.35 7.11 13.43
C GLY A 199 14.23 6.05 12.75
N ALA A 200 13.68 5.18 11.90
CA ALA A 200 14.44 4.20 11.10
C ALA A 200 15.54 4.82 10.21
N THR A 201 15.44 6.12 9.94
CA THR A 201 16.47 6.89 9.23
C THR A 201 17.69 7.23 10.09
N THR A 202 17.69 6.90 11.39
CA THR A 202 18.87 7.07 12.27
C THR A 202 19.94 6.07 11.87
N SER A 203 21.16 6.54 11.60
CA SER A 203 22.29 5.64 11.32
C SER A 203 22.59 4.74 12.54
N PRO A 204 23.12 3.51 12.35
CA PRO A 204 23.51 2.67 13.47
C PRO A 204 24.52 3.32 14.42
N GLU A 205 25.43 4.15 13.88
CA GLU A 205 26.44 4.88 14.64
C GLU A 205 25.82 5.97 15.52
N ASP A 206 24.85 6.71 14.98
CA ASP A 206 24.17 7.78 15.72
C ASP A 206 23.20 7.19 16.75
N PHE A 207 22.53 6.09 16.41
CA PHE A 207 21.71 5.32 17.34
C PHE A 207 22.53 4.85 18.56
N ALA A 208 23.75 4.32 18.32
CA ALA A 208 24.65 3.88 19.38
C ALA A 208 25.12 5.03 20.30
N LYS A 209 25.16 6.27 19.78
CA LYS A 209 25.49 7.49 20.54
C LYS A 209 24.27 8.13 21.21
N GLY A 210 23.06 7.63 20.96
CA GLY A 210 21.81 8.26 21.40
C GLY A 210 21.45 9.54 20.63
N SER A 211 22.07 9.78 19.47
CA SER A 211 21.76 10.88 18.56
C SER A 211 20.66 10.44 17.60
N LEU A 212 19.41 10.55 18.04
CA LEU A 212 18.25 9.97 17.35
C LEU A 212 17.58 11.03 16.46
N VAL A 213 17.14 10.63 15.27
CA VAL A 213 16.38 11.54 14.37
C VAL A 213 14.92 11.69 14.76
N SER A 214 14.38 10.72 15.52
CA SER A 214 13.02 10.72 16.04
C SER A 214 13.04 10.39 17.53
N HIS A 215 12.16 11.05 18.28
CA HIS A 215 11.86 10.75 19.67
C HIS A 215 10.39 10.38 19.88
N TRP A 216 9.62 10.32 18.79
CA TRP A 216 8.20 10.00 18.86
C TRP A 216 7.97 8.60 19.47
N PRO A 217 6.96 8.41 20.34
CA PRO A 217 5.86 9.33 20.69
C PRO A 217 6.11 10.18 21.94
N HIS A 218 7.36 10.31 22.39
CA HIS A 218 7.68 10.98 23.65
C HIS A 218 8.34 12.35 23.43
N ASP A 219 8.03 13.30 24.30
CA ASP A 219 8.75 14.57 24.36
C ASP A 219 10.04 14.40 25.18
N GLY A 220 11.21 14.39 24.51
CA GLY A 220 12.53 14.34 25.16
C GLY A 220 13.34 13.06 24.92
N ALA A 221 14.36 12.82 25.76
CA ALA A 221 15.32 11.74 25.56
C ALA A 221 14.79 10.37 26.02
N LEU A 222 14.07 9.70 25.13
CA LEU A 222 13.88 8.25 25.06
C LEU A 222 14.11 7.79 23.60
N TYR A 223 14.34 6.49 23.43
CA TYR A 223 14.37 5.86 22.10
C TYR A 223 12.96 5.91 21.47
N PRO A 224 12.86 6.12 20.15
CA PRO A 224 11.58 6.11 19.47
C PRO A 224 10.92 4.73 19.56
N ARG A 225 9.58 4.71 19.55
CA ARG A 225 8.81 3.49 19.74
C ARG A 225 7.67 3.44 18.74
N SER A 226 7.51 2.32 18.05
CA SER A 226 6.27 2.04 17.33
C SER A 226 5.07 2.16 18.28
N ALA A 227 3.96 2.71 17.80
CA ALA A 227 2.75 2.80 18.60
C ALA A 227 1.48 2.76 17.73
N THR A 228 0.37 2.40 18.37
CA THR A 228 -0.97 2.51 17.79
C THR A 228 -1.58 3.84 18.22
N LEU A 229 -1.87 4.69 17.25
CA LEU A 229 -2.65 5.92 17.42
C LEU A 229 -4.12 5.57 17.68
N VAL A 230 -4.76 6.40 18.50
CA VAL A 230 -6.22 6.44 18.67
C VAL A 230 -6.70 7.79 18.15
N ILE A 231 -7.32 7.80 16.98
CA ILE A 231 -7.78 9.01 16.31
C ILE A 231 -9.29 9.15 16.54
N THR A 232 -9.70 10.30 17.06
CA THR A 232 -11.09 10.68 17.31
C THR A 232 -11.34 12.08 16.77
N ARG A 233 -12.58 12.40 16.42
CA ARG A 233 -12.99 13.78 16.11
C ARG A 233 -13.36 14.50 17.41
N GLU A 234 -13.03 15.79 17.49
CA GLU A 234 -13.40 16.65 18.62
C GLU A 234 -14.92 16.78 18.80
N ASP A 235 -15.68 16.66 17.71
CA ASP A 235 -17.15 16.69 17.70
C ASP A 235 -17.79 15.30 17.83
N GLU A 236 -17.00 14.27 18.14
CA GLU A 236 -17.43 12.87 18.29
C GLU A 236 -18.14 12.29 17.06
N GLY A 237 -17.92 12.88 15.88
CA GLY A 237 -18.47 12.41 14.61
C GLY A 237 -17.74 11.17 14.05
N ILE A 238 -18.24 10.68 12.92
CA ILE A 238 -17.62 9.57 12.16
C ILE A 238 -16.32 10.05 11.54
N ILE A 239 -15.24 9.27 11.66
CA ILE A 239 -13.95 9.61 11.05
C ILE A 239 -14.08 9.65 9.52
N GLY A 240 -13.64 10.75 8.90
CA GLY A 240 -13.65 10.93 7.44
C GLY A 240 -14.99 11.30 6.81
N ALA A 241 -16.05 11.49 7.61
CA ALA A 241 -17.37 11.97 7.15
C ALA A 241 -17.46 13.50 7.06
#